data_AF-A0A9D5FL58-F1
#
_entry.id   AF-A0A9D5FL58-F1
#
_cell.length_a   1.000
_cell.length_b   1.000
_cell.length_c   1.000
_cell.angle_alpha   90.00
_cell.angle_beta   90.00
_cell.angle_gamma   90.00
#
_symmetry.space_group_name_H-M   'P 1'
#
loop_
_entity.id
_entity.type
_entity.pdbx_description
1 polymer ?
#
loop_
_entity_poly.entity_id
_entity_poly.type
_entity_poly.pdbx_seq_one_letter_code
_entity_poly.pdbx_strand_id
1 'polypeptide(L)'
;MSRLIDSIPFHSTVGSRESDLSLVIFHFGQWFKGGRYVVLSVLVARAFIWHGRARPDLVLAAWGLTALYALSDEIHQLYVPGRAFQLSDLALDISGAALGIAVYLLARQLIQNILINR
;
A
#
# COMPACT_ATOMS: atom_id res chain seq x y z
N MET A 1 54.37 -8.84 -13.50
CA MET A 1 53.52 -7.91 -12.70
C MET A 1 52.04 -8.11 -13.00
N SER A 2 51.53 -9.35 -12.94
CA SER A 2 50.12 -9.70 -13.24
C SER A 2 49.46 -10.54 -12.15
N ARG A 3 50.11 -10.75 -11.00
CA ARG A 3 49.61 -11.59 -9.89
C ARG A 3 49.16 -10.79 -8.65
N LEU A 4 49.10 -9.46 -8.73
CA LEU A 4 48.77 -8.58 -7.59
C LEU A 4 47.37 -7.94 -7.67
N ILE A 5 46.66 -8.08 -8.79
CA ILE A 5 45.30 -7.51 -8.96
C ILE A 5 44.22 -8.54 -8.56
N ASP A 6 44.50 -9.84 -8.65
CA ASP A 6 43.55 -10.91 -8.31
C ASP A 6 43.41 -11.15 -6.79
N SER A 7 44.21 -10.48 -5.97
CA SER A 7 44.17 -10.60 -4.50
C SER A 7 43.31 -9.53 -3.81
N ILE A 8 42.66 -8.63 -4.56
CA ILE A 8 41.71 -7.68 -3.97
C ILE A 8 40.37 -8.43 -3.80
N PRO A 9 39.83 -8.59 -2.58
CA PRO A 9 38.55 -9.25 -2.34
C PRO A 9 37.40 -8.29 -2.71
N PHE A 10 37.36 -7.86 -3.97
CA PHE A 10 36.33 -6.97 -4.49
C PHE A 10 35.00 -7.72 -4.76
N HIS A 11 35.04 -9.06 -4.82
CA HIS A 11 33.92 -9.87 -5.30
C HIS A 11 32.93 -10.36 -4.22
N SER A 12 33.19 -10.16 -2.92
CA SER A 12 32.31 -10.66 -1.85
C SER A 12 31.68 -9.59 -0.96
N THR A 13 32.29 -8.40 -0.87
CA THR A 13 31.83 -7.30 0.00
C THR A 13 30.88 -6.32 -0.68
N VAL A 14 30.93 -6.21 -2.01
CA VAL A 14 30.00 -5.38 -2.79
C VAL A 14 28.67 -6.11 -2.97
N GLY A 15 28.70 -7.39 -3.37
CA GLY A 15 27.49 -8.18 -3.60
C GLY A 15 26.60 -8.37 -2.36
N SER A 16 27.19 -8.50 -1.17
CA SER A 16 26.46 -8.60 0.11
C SER A 16 25.80 -7.28 0.51
N ARG A 17 26.50 -6.15 0.34
CA ARG A 17 25.92 -4.81 0.58
C ARG A 17 24.80 -4.46 -0.40
N GLU A 18 24.93 -4.83 -1.66
CA GLU A 18 23.88 -4.59 -2.66
C GLU A 18 22.61 -5.41 -2.37
N SER A 19 22.74 -6.67 -1.94
CA SER A 19 21.58 -7.48 -1.51
C SER A 19 20.90 -6.94 -0.27
N ASP A 20 21.67 -6.45 0.72
CA ASP A 20 21.11 -5.87 1.96
C ASP A 20 20.38 -4.57 1.69
N LEU A 21 20.94 -3.69 0.85
CA LEU A 21 20.30 -2.44 0.44
C LEU A 21 19.03 -2.70 -0.38
N SER A 22 19.05 -3.69 -1.27
CA SER A 22 17.89 -4.11 -2.06
C SER A 22 16.75 -4.59 -1.15
N LEU A 23 17.06 -5.38 -0.13
CA LEU A 23 16.09 -5.90 0.84
C LEU A 23 15.47 -4.78 1.69
N VAL A 24 16.28 -3.80 2.10
CA VAL A 24 15.83 -2.63 2.87
C VAL A 24 14.93 -1.74 1.99
N ILE A 25 15.35 -1.44 0.76
CA ILE A 25 14.55 -0.63 -0.20
C ILE A 25 13.24 -1.36 -0.55
N PHE A 26 13.28 -2.68 -0.71
CA PHE A 26 12.10 -3.50 -0.93
C PHE A 26 11.13 -3.41 0.26
N HIS A 27 11.61 -3.65 1.49
CA HIS A 27 10.77 -3.54 2.70
C HIS A 27 10.21 -2.12 2.89
N PHE A 28 11.03 -1.08 2.76
CA PHE A 28 10.55 0.30 2.85
C PHE A 28 9.48 0.57 1.78
N GLY A 29 9.68 0.10 0.55
CA GLY A 29 8.69 0.18 -0.51
C GLY A 29 7.35 -0.47 -0.15
N GLN A 30 7.38 -1.63 0.50
CA GLN A 30 6.18 -2.35 0.96
C GLN A 30 5.41 -1.57 2.03
N TRP A 31 6.10 -0.94 2.98
CA TRP A 31 5.46 -0.10 4.00
C TRP A 31 4.78 1.14 3.42
N PHE A 32 5.42 1.77 2.42
CA PHE A 32 4.83 2.90 1.71
C PHE A 32 3.63 2.49 0.84
N LYS A 33 3.59 1.26 0.29
CA LYS A 33 2.45 0.76 -0.49
C LYS A 33 1.18 0.69 0.35
N GLY A 34 1.21 -0.05 1.46
CA GLY A 34 0.01 -0.28 2.28
C GLY A 34 -0.64 1.00 2.83
N GLY A 35 0.17 2.02 3.17
CA GLY A 35 -0.36 3.29 3.69
C GLY A 35 -1.15 4.12 2.67
N ARG A 36 -0.85 4.02 1.38
CA ARG A 36 -1.52 4.82 0.34
C ARG A 36 -2.98 4.41 0.13
N TYR A 37 -3.26 3.12 0.18
CA TYR A 37 -4.62 2.60 -0.02
C TYR A 37 -5.52 2.81 1.19
N VAL A 38 -4.95 2.90 2.39
CA VAL A 38 -5.68 3.36 3.59
C VAL A 38 -6.15 4.81 3.40
N VAL A 39 -5.27 5.72 2.96
CA VAL A 39 -5.64 7.12 2.72
C VAL A 39 -6.65 7.24 1.57
N LEU A 40 -6.40 6.56 0.46
CA LEU A 40 -7.29 6.57 -0.70
C LEU A 40 -8.69 6.07 -0.32
N SER A 41 -8.78 4.95 0.38
CA SER A 41 -10.08 4.38 0.80
C SER A 41 -10.85 5.29 1.75
N VAL A 42 -10.16 6.02 2.65
CA VAL A 42 -10.79 7.06 3.49
C VAL A 42 -11.36 8.20 2.64
N LEU A 43 -10.63 8.67 1.63
CA LEU A 43 -11.09 9.74 0.74
C LEU A 43 -12.25 9.31 -0.15
N VAL A 44 -12.20 8.10 -0.69
CA VAL A 44 -13.27 7.53 -1.50
C VAL A 44 -14.52 7.32 -0.65
N ALA A 45 -14.38 6.73 0.55
CA ALA A 45 -15.49 6.60 1.50
C ALA A 45 -16.09 7.95 1.88
N ARG A 46 -15.24 8.96 2.10
CA ARG A 46 -15.67 10.34 2.34
C ARG A 46 -16.47 10.87 1.17
N ALA A 47 -15.99 10.72 -0.06
CA ALA A 47 -16.68 11.23 -1.25
C ALA A 47 -18.10 10.63 -1.41
N PHE A 48 -18.26 9.32 -1.20
CA PHE A 48 -19.56 8.66 -1.33
C PHE A 48 -20.52 8.93 -0.16
N ILE A 49 -20.00 9.07 1.07
CA ILE A 49 -20.81 9.12 2.29
C ILE A 49 -20.99 10.57 2.81
N TRP A 50 -20.34 11.56 2.19
CA TRP A 50 -20.32 12.96 2.61
C TRP A 50 -21.70 13.56 2.92
N HIS A 51 -22.68 13.34 2.04
CA HIS A 51 -24.02 13.93 2.15
C HIS A 51 -25.10 12.98 2.70
N GLY A 52 -24.76 11.75 3.06
CA GLY A 52 -25.77 10.69 3.25
C GLY A 52 -25.46 9.67 4.34
N ARG A 53 -26.34 8.70 4.51
CA ARG A 53 -26.09 7.54 5.37
C ARG A 53 -25.02 6.66 4.75
N ALA A 54 -24.18 6.05 5.59
CA ALA A 54 -23.24 5.03 5.16
C ALA A 54 -24.01 3.77 4.78
N ARG A 55 -24.46 3.69 3.52
CA ARG A 55 -25.19 2.54 3.01
C ARG A 55 -24.19 1.46 2.56
N PRO A 56 -24.52 0.16 2.71
CA PRO A 56 -23.60 -0.93 2.42
C PRO A 56 -23.16 -0.97 0.95
N ASP A 57 -24.02 -0.58 0.02
CA ASP A 57 -23.71 -0.42 -1.41
C ASP A 57 -22.63 0.64 -1.66
N LEU A 58 -22.70 1.79 -0.99
CA LEU A 58 -21.69 2.85 -1.09
C LEU A 58 -20.35 2.43 -0.48
N VAL A 59 -20.39 1.69 0.63
CA VAL A 59 -19.21 1.12 1.29
C VAL A 59 -18.53 0.09 0.40
N LEU A 60 -19.31 -0.81 -0.21
CA LEU A 60 -18.80 -1.80 -1.17
C LEU A 60 -18.25 -1.14 -2.44
N ALA A 61 -18.92 -0.10 -2.96
CA ALA A 61 -18.43 0.67 -4.10
C ALA A 61 -17.09 1.36 -3.78
N ALA A 62 -16.96 1.97 -2.60
CA ALA A 62 -15.73 2.61 -2.17
C ALA A 62 -14.55 1.62 -2.02
N TRP A 63 -14.84 0.45 -1.44
CA TRP A 63 -13.86 -0.62 -1.30
C TRP A 63 -13.47 -1.19 -2.67
N GLY A 64 -14.46 -1.51 -3.51
CA GLY A 64 -14.25 -2.07 -4.84
C GLY A 64 -13.45 -1.13 -5.75
N LEU A 65 -13.74 0.18 -5.73
CA LEU A 65 -12.97 1.16 -6.49
C LEU A 65 -11.51 1.24 -6.00
N THR A 66 -11.28 1.24 -4.70
CA THR A 66 -9.92 1.21 -4.15
C THR A 66 -9.18 -0.08 -4.54
N ALA A 67 -9.85 -1.22 -4.48
CA ALA A 67 -9.29 -2.51 -4.86
C ALA A 67 -8.96 -2.60 -6.36
N LEU A 68 -9.83 -2.07 -7.24
CA LEU A 68 -9.57 -1.97 -8.68
C LEU A 68 -8.39 -1.04 -8.98
N TYR A 69 -8.27 0.05 -8.24
CA TYR A 69 -7.13 0.95 -8.35
C TYR A 69 -5.82 0.27 -7.92
N ALA A 70 -5.83 -0.47 -6.79
CA ALA A 70 -4.68 -1.25 -6.35
C ALA A 70 -4.26 -2.33 -7.36
N LEU A 71 -5.24 -3.05 -7.91
CA LEU A 71 -5.00 -4.02 -8.98
C LEU A 71 -4.36 -3.37 -10.21
N SER A 72 -4.86 -2.20 -10.59
CA SER A 72 -4.29 -1.45 -11.71
C SER A 72 -2.84 -1.07 -11.43
N ASP A 73 -2.50 -0.65 -10.21
CA ASP A 73 -1.13 -0.26 -9.84
C ASP A 73 -0.15 -1.45 -9.90
N GLU A 74 -0.58 -2.64 -9.46
CA GLU A 74 0.22 -3.87 -9.56
C GLU A 74 0.37 -4.35 -11.02
N ILE A 75 -0.66 -4.16 -11.86
CA ILE A 75 -0.54 -4.40 -13.30
C ILE A 75 0.43 -3.40 -13.95
N HIS A 76 0.41 -2.12 -13.56
CA HIS A 76 1.38 -1.14 -14.07
C HIS A 76 2.82 -1.49 -13.66
N GLN A 77 3.02 -2.09 -12.48
CA GLN A 77 4.34 -2.54 -12.03
C GLN A 77 4.94 -3.65 -12.91
N LEU A 78 4.12 -4.46 -13.60
CA LEU A 78 4.61 -5.48 -14.53
C LEU A 78 5.37 -4.89 -15.73
N TYR A 79 5.10 -3.63 -16.09
CA TYR A 79 5.79 -2.95 -17.19
C TYR A 79 7.13 -2.35 -16.76
N VAL A 80 7.45 -2.35 -15.47
CA VAL A 80 8.74 -1.89 -14.95
C VAL A 80 9.69 -3.09 -14.84
N PRO A 81 10.84 -3.08 -15.55
CA PRO A 81 11.77 -4.21 -15.52
C PRO A 81 12.29 -4.46 -14.10
N GLY A 82 12.26 -5.73 -13.68
CA GLY A 82 12.69 -6.16 -12.34
C GLY A 82 11.59 -6.18 -11.27
N ARG A 83 10.32 -5.94 -11.64
CA ARG A 83 9.16 -6.10 -10.75
C ARG A 83 8.27 -7.24 -11.24
N ALA A 84 7.81 -8.07 -10.31
CA ALA A 84 6.83 -9.12 -10.56
C ALA A 84 5.50 -8.72 -9.91
N PHE A 85 4.39 -9.16 -10.50
CA PHE A 85 3.08 -9.03 -9.88
C PHE A 85 3.03 -9.87 -8.60
N GLN A 86 2.85 -9.23 -7.45
CA GLN A 86 2.81 -9.90 -6.16
C GLN A 86 1.39 -9.92 -5.62
N LEU A 87 0.77 -11.11 -5.60
CA LEU A 87 -0.56 -11.30 -5.01
C LEU A 87 -0.60 -10.91 -3.53
N SER A 88 0.51 -11.05 -2.82
CA SER A 88 0.66 -10.59 -1.42
C SER A 88 0.52 -9.07 -1.29
N ASP A 89 1.06 -8.31 -2.24
CA ASP A 89 1.02 -6.84 -2.22
C ASP A 89 -0.42 -6.38 -2.48
N LEU A 90 -1.07 -6.97 -3.48
CA LEU A 90 -2.48 -6.71 -3.76
C LEU A 90 -3.38 -7.04 -2.57
N ALA A 91 -3.14 -8.17 -1.89
CA ALA A 91 -3.90 -8.55 -0.71
C ALA A 91 -3.70 -7.55 0.44
N LEU A 92 -2.48 -7.07 0.67
CA LEU A 92 -2.19 -6.02 1.65
C LEU A 92 -2.92 -4.72 1.29
N ASP A 93 -2.91 -4.30 0.02
CA ASP A 93 -3.56 -3.08 -0.43
C ASP A 93 -5.09 -3.13 -0.27
N ILE A 94 -5.69 -4.27 -0.62
CA ILE A 94 -7.12 -4.54 -0.41
C ILE A 94 -7.48 -4.56 1.08
N SER A 95 -6.61 -5.11 1.93
CA SER A 95 -6.80 -5.13 3.38
C SER A 95 -6.69 -3.71 3.97
N GLY A 96 -5.76 -2.90 3.47
CA GLY A 96 -5.61 -1.49 3.84
C GLY A 96 -6.83 -0.65 3.43
N ALA A 97 -7.42 -0.97 2.27
CA ALA A 97 -8.66 -0.34 1.83
C ALA A 97 -9.83 -0.63 2.79
N ALA A 98 -9.96 -1.88 3.24
CA ALA A 98 -10.99 -2.26 4.22
C ALA A 98 -10.77 -1.55 5.57
N LEU A 99 -9.51 -1.48 6.02
CA LEU A 99 -9.13 -0.80 7.27
C LEU A 99 -9.44 0.71 7.21
N GLY A 100 -9.08 1.39 6.11
CA GLY A 100 -9.35 2.83 5.95
C GLY A 100 -10.85 3.15 5.96
N ILE A 101 -11.66 2.32 5.30
CA ILE A 101 -13.13 2.44 5.34
C ILE A 101 -13.65 2.25 6.76
N ALA A 102 -13.18 1.23 7.49
CA ALA A 102 -13.60 1.00 8.87
C ALA A 102 -13.27 2.18 9.78
N VAL A 103 -12.05 2.73 9.68
CA VAL A 103 -11.62 3.92 10.41
C VAL A 103 -12.51 5.12 10.10
N TYR A 104 -12.83 5.36 8.83
CA TYR A 104 -13.72 6.45 8.42
C TYR A 104 -15.13 6.32 9.04
N LEU A 105 -15.71 5.13 9.00
CA LEU A 105 -17.05 4.87 9.57
C LEU A 105 -17.07 5.04 11.08
N LEU A 106 -16.06 4.53 11.79
CA LEU A 106 -15.93 4.67 13.25
C LEU A 106 -15.75 6.12 13.67
N ALA A 107 -14.86 6.86 13.00
CA ALA A 107 -14.65 8.28 13.26
C ALA A 107 -15.93 9.09 13.05
N ARG A 108 -16.67 8.82 11.97
CA ARG A 108 -17.95 9.44 11.69
C ARG A 108 -18.98 9.15 12.77
N GLN A 109 -19.11 7.89 13.19
CA GLN A 109 -20.06 7.49 14.23
C GLN A 109 -19.71 8.17 15.58
N LEU A 110 -18.44 8.25 15.93
CA LEU A 110 -17.98 8.90 17.16
C LEU A 110 -18.30 10.40 17.15
N ILE A 111 -18.02 11.09 16.05
CA ILE A 111 -18.33 12.51 15.89
C ILE A 111 -19.84 12.74 15.98
N GLN A 112 -20.65 11.92 15.31
CA GLN A 112 -22.11 12.02 15.38
C GLN A 112 -22.63 11.80 16.80
N ASN A 113 -22.12 10.79 17.50
CA ASN A 113 -22.48 10.53 18.89
C ASN A 113 -22.12 11.73 19.80
N ILE A 114 -20.95 12.35 19.62
CA ILE A 114 -20.55 13.52 20.42
C ILE A 114 -21.42 14.75 20.10
N LEU A 115 -21.76 14.98 18.84
CA LEU A 115 -22.57 16.13 18.43
C LEU A 115 -24.05 16.01 18.80
N ILE A 116 -24.61 14.79 18.79
CA ILE A 116 -26.02 14.53 19.14
C ILE A 116 -26.23 14.47 20.66
N ASN A 117 -25.23 13.98 21.40
CA ASN A 117 -25.31 13.79 22.85
C ASN A 117 -24.83 15.02 23.66
N ARG A 118 -24.67 16.16 22.99
CA ARG A 118 -24.50 17.51 23.57
C ARG A 118 -25.81 18.27 23.45
#